data_AF-A0A9D0BZZ7-F1
#
_entry.id   AF-A0A9D0BZZ7-F1
#
_cell.length_a   1.000
_cell.length_b   1.000
_cell.length_c   1.000
_cell.angle_alpha   90.00
_cell.angle_beta   90.00
_cell.angle_gamma   90.00
#
_symmetry.space_group_name_H-M   'P 1'
#
loop_
_entity.id
_entity.type
_entity.pdbx_description
1 polymer ?
#
loop_
_entity_poly.entity_id
_entity_poly.type
_entity_poly.pdbx_seq_one_letter_code
_entity_poly.pdbx_strand_id
1 'polypeptide(L)'
;DTFIIRPTRLGAQNFASLIEDVNKIAAASPLRTEADIKNKGTAEISAAVVHDTENHVFDRENSELKPPFAIRFVDERHFEVLDNTGNAIAFKRTAVPDDPHIKADAEGKPVGVPAEEAANPPGVSTLLEYDRKKGTEVFPLPDGTDFGFRVRITGEPKAGDTFRIDFNTDGIGDNRNAVALAKLKDLPVLANGTTDYTQAYSQLVSRVGSKTHELEINSAAQDKLLSQAKERREMVSGVNLDEEAANMLRYQNLYQANAQVIATANKLMETLLNSFR
;
A
#
# COMPACT_ATOMS: atom_id res chain seq x y z
N ASP A 1 23.06 -9.49 32.62
CA ASP A 1 23.38 -9.10 31.24
C ASP A 1 22.12 -8.88 30.43
N THR A 2 22.02 -7.73 29.77
CA THR A 2 20.88 -7.35 28.92
C THR A 2 21.31 -7.46 27.46
N PHE A 3 20.69 -8.38 26.71
CA PHE A 3 20.95 -8.52 25.28
C PHE A 3 19.96 -7.69 24.48
N ILE A 4 20.46 -6.66 23.78
CA ILE A 4 19.65 -5.82 22.89
C ILE A 4 19.65 -6.45 21.49
N ILE A 5 18.55 -7.09 21.10
CA ILE A 5 18.36 -7.59 19.74
C ILE A 5 17.89 -6.41 18.86
N ARG A 6 18.70 -6.02 17.87
CA ARG A 6 18.35 -4.97 16.88
C ARG A 6 18.21 -5.59 15.49
N PRO A 7 17.08 -6.26 15.19
CA PRO A 7 16.92 -7.08 13.98
C PRO A 7 16.90 -6.25 12.68
N THR A 8 16.79 -4.93 12.74
CA THR A 8 16.69 -4.05 11.56
C THR A 8 17.85 -3.04 11.41
N ARG A 9 18.83 -3.03 12.32
CA ARG A 9 19.90 -1.99 12.32
C ARG A 9 20.71 -1.93 11.03
N LEU A 10 20.84 -3.06 10.33
CA LEU A 10 21.56 -3.16 9.06
C LEU A 10 20.62 -3.25 7.85
N GLY A 11 19.31 -3.36 8.06
CA GLY A 11 18.34 -3.54 6.97
C GLY A 11 18.33 -2.37 5.99
N ALA A 12 18.65 -1.17 6.46
CA ALA A 12 18.66 0.03 5.63
C ALA A 12 20.00 0.34 4.95
N GLN A 13 21.11 -0.29 5.37
CA GLN A 13 22.45 0.04 4.86
C GLN A 13 22.67 -0.44 3.41
N ASN A 14 21.84 -1.38 2.94
CA ASN A 14 21.91 -1.93 1.58
C ASN A 14 20.88 -1.33 0.62
N PHE A 15 20.05 -0.37 1.05
CA PHE A 15 19.19 0.37 0.12
C PHE A 15 20.01 1.46 -0.56
N ALA A 16 20.54 1.15 -1.74
CA ALA A 16 21.10 2.16 -2.63
C ALA A 16 19.95 2.92 -3.32
N SER A 17 20.09 4.25 -3.45
CA SER A 17 19.16 5.06 -4.23
C SER A 17 19.34 4.72 -5.71
N LEU A 18 18.41 3.94 -6.28
CA LEU A 18 18.36 3.66 -7.71
C LEU A 18 17.73 4.79 -8.54
N ILE A 19 17.13 5.79 -7.87
CA ILE A 19 16.48 6.90 -8.56
C ILE A 19 17.39 8.11 -8.53
N GLU A 20 18.21 8.22 -9.58
CA GLU A 20 19.14 9.34 -9.79
C GLU A 20 18.50 10.50 -10.57
N ASP A 21 17.33 10.25 -11.20
CA ASP A 21 16.61 11.23 -12.01
C ASP A 21 15.14 11.32 -11.58
N VAL A 22 14.75 12.49 -11.07
CA VAL A 22 13.39 12.78 -10.59
C VAL A 22 12.35 12.71 -11.71
N ASN A 23 12.76 12.93 -12.98
CA ASN A 23 11.86 12.78 -14.13
C ASN A 23 11.39 11.34 -14.31
N LYS A 24 12.14 10.35 -13.79
CA LYS A 24 11.73 8.94 -13.80
C LYS A 24 10.64 8.60 -12.77
N ILE A 25 10.34 9.51 -11.83
CA ILE A 25 9.24 9.40 -10.84
C ILE A 25 8.00 10.18 -11.32
N ALA A 26 8.13 11.02 -12.35
CA ALA A 26 7.17 12.08 -12.65
C ALA A 26 5.73 11.59 -12.89
N ALA A 27 4.79 12.17 -12.17
CA ALA A 27 3.36 11.89 -12.22
C ALA A 27 2.67 12.64 -13.38
N ALA A 28 2.84 12.18 -14.61
CA ALA A 28 2.04 12.71 -15.72
C ALA A 28 1.53 11.60 -16.67
N SER A 29 0.74 12.03 -17.66
CA SER A 29 -0.05 11.12 -18.48
C SER A 29 0.82 10.19 -19.35
N PRO A 30 0.53 8.88 -19.39
CA PRO A 30 1.26 7.93 -20.24
C PRO A 30 1.02 8.15 -21.75
N LEU A 31 0.07 9.02 -22.10
CA LEU A 31 -0.26 9.41 -23.47
C LEU A 31 0.04 10.89 -23.70
N ARG A 32 0.54 11.20 -24.88
CA ARG A 32 0.76 12.57 -25.37
C ARG A 32 -0.19 12.84 -26.53
N THR A 33 -0.75 14.04 -26.57
CA THR A 33 -1.60 14.50 -27.67
C THR A 33 -0.90 15.63 -28.43
N GLU A 34 -1.00 15.59 -29.75
CA GLU A 34 -0.35 16.56 -30.64
C GLU A 34 -1.30 16.96 -31.76
N ALA A 35 -1.29 18.24 -32.14
CA ALA A 35 -1.93 18.70 -33.38
C ALA A 35 -0.91 18.66 -34.52
N ASP A 36 -1.31 18.19 -35.71
CA ASP A 36 -0.43 18.23 -36.88
C ASP A 36 -0.16 19.69 -37.28
N ILE A 37 1.11 20.00 -37.57
CA ILE A 37 1.54 21.33 -38.02
C ILE A 37 0.87 21.77 -39.33
N LYS A 38 0.32 20.82 -40.10
CA LYS A 38 -0.42 21.10 -41.34
C LYS A 38 -1.88 21.49 -41.09
N ASN A 39 -2.35 21.43 -39.85
CA ASN A 39 -3.72 21.83 -39.51
C ASN A 39 -3.95 23.28 -39.91
N LYS A 40 -5.08 23.50 -40.56
CA LYS A 40 -5.49 24.82 -41.07
C LYS A 40 -6.53 25.47 -40.17
N GLY A 41 -7.18 24.70 -39.30
CA GLY A 41 -8.09 25.18 -38.28
C GLY A 41 -7.38 25.70 -37.03
N THR A 42 -8.17 26.19 -36.08
CA THR A 42 -7.75 26.63 -34.75
C THR A 42 -8.14 25.62 -33.68
N ALA A 43 -8.49 24.40 -34.08
CA ALA A 43 -8.83 23.34 -33.15
C ALA A 43 -7.61 22.87 -32.37
N GLU A 44 -7.82 22.63 -31.08
CA GLU A 44 -6.84 22.15 -30.13
C GLU A 44 -7.33 20.85 -29.50
N ILE A 45 -6.39 19.95 -29.23
CA ILE A 45 -6.60 18.69 -28.53
C ILE A 45 -6.13 18.83 -27.09
N SER A 46 -6.97 18.44 -26.14
CA SER A 46 -6.58 18.42 -24.72
C SER A 46 -5.51 17.35 -24.49
N ALA A 47 -4.75 17.48 -23.40
CA ALA A 47 -3.96 16.37 -22.89
C ALA A 47 -4.87 15.15 -22.66
N ALA A 48 -4.35 13.95 -22.93
CA ALA A 48 -5.07 12.71 -22.66
C ALA A 48 -5.12 12.44 -21.16
N VAL A 49 -6.32 12.16 -20.64
CA VAL A 49 -6.53 11.78 -19.25
C VAL A 49 -6.78 10.28 -19.20
N VAL A 50 -5.79 9.52 -18.73
CA VAL A 50 -5.90 8.05 -18.62
C VAL A 50 -6.57 7.69 -17.30
N HIS A 51 -7.64 6.91 -17.39
CA HIS A 51 -8.40 6.43 -16.22
C HIS A 51 -8.30 4.91 -16.03
N ASP A 52 -7.95 4.16 -17.08
CA ASP A 52 -7.72 2.71 -17.00
C ASP A 52 -6.43 2.32 -17.76
N THR A 53 -5.37 2.07 -16.99
CA THR A 53 -4.06 1.63 -17.51
C THR A 53 -3.97 0.11 -17.71
N GLU A 54 -4.98 -0.65 -17.31
CA GLU A 54 -5.02 -2.12 -17.46
C GLU A 54 -5.78 -2.53 -18.73
N ASN A 55 -6.38 -1.57 -19.43
CA ASN A 55 -7.00 -1.76 -20.73
C ASN A 55 -5.98 -2.31 -21.75
N HIS A 56 -6.41 -3.25 -22.59
CA HIS A 56 -5.62 -3.94 -23.61
C HIS A 56 -4.87 -3.02 -24.59
N VAL A 57 -5.33 -1.78 -24.76
CA VAL A 57 -4.65 -0.71 -25.54
C VAL A 57 -3.27 -0.37 -24.98
N PHE A 58 -3.05 -0.59 -23.68
CA PHE A 58 -1.78 -0.36 -22.99
C PHE A 58 -0.90 -1.62 -22.89
N ASP A 59 -1.36 -2.77 -23.41
CA ASP A 59 -0.61 -4.03 -23.36
C ASP A 59 0.50 -4.09 -24.43
N ARG A 60 1.62 -4.75 -24.13
CA ARG A 60 2.83 -4.77 -24.97
C ARG A 60 2.84 -5.86 -26.05
N GLU A 61 1.97 -6.87 -26.01
CA GLU A 61 2.23 -8.10 -26.78
C GLU A 61 1.78 -8.18 -28.26
N ASN A 62 0.75 -7.48 -28.76
CA ASN A 62 0.49 -7.17 -30.19
C ASN A 62 -1.01 -6.95 -30.38
N SER A 63 -1.40 -5.68 -30.51
CA SER A 63 -2.78 -5.27 -30.76
C SER A 63 -2.74 -4.14 -31.79
N GLU A 64 -3.62 -4.20 -32.79
CA GLU A 64 -3.80 -3.16 -33.81
C GLU A 64 -4.36 -1.86 -33.20
N LEU A 65 -5.00 -1.96 -32.03
CA LEU A 65 -5.57 -0.84 -31.28
C LEU A 65 -4.59 -0.30 -30.22
N LYS A 66 -3.37 0.02 -30.63
CA LYS A 66 -2.39 0.73 -29.77
C LYS A 66 -2.19 2.15 -30.28
N PRO A 67 -1.90 3.13 -29.40
CA PRO A 67 -1.31 4.39 -29.84
C PRO A 67 -0.12 4.10 -30.77
N PRO A 68 -0.02 4.77 -31.93
CA PRO A 68 -0.71 6.00 -32.30
C PRO A 68 -2.19 5.82 -32.67
N PHE A 69 -3.06 6.61 -32.04
CA PHE A 69 -4.37 6.93 -32.60
C PHE A 69 -4.28 8.27 -33.31
N ALA A 70 -5.01 8.44 -34.40
CA ALA A 70 -5.14 9.74 -35.05
C ALA A 70 -6.61 10.11 -35.20
N ILE A 71 -6.94 11.38 -34.98
CA ILE A 71 -8.28 11.93 -35.16
C ILE A 71 -8.20 12.82 -36.37
N ARG A 72 -8.89 12.45 -37.45
CA ARG A 72 -8.89 13.20 -38.71
C ARG A 72 -10.25 13.81 -38.94
N PHE A 73 -10.30 15.13 -39.13
CA PHE A 73 -11.51 15.82 -39.51
C PHE A 73 -11.79 15.63 -41.00
N VAL A 74 -12.94 15.04 -41.32
CA VAL A 74 -13.42 14.92 -42.71
C VAL A 74 -14.02 16.24 -43.15
N ASP A 75 -14.72 16.93 -42.24
CA ASP A 75 -15.23 18.28 -42.40
C ASP A 75 -15.25 19.05 -41.07
N GLU A 76 -15.86 20.24 -41.02
CA GLU A 76 -15.89 21.10 -39.82
C GLU A 76 -16.78 20.58 -38.67
N ARG A 77 -17.59 19.55 -38.92
CA ARG A 77 -18.56 18.95 -37.98
C ARG A 77 -18.35 17.45 -37.78
N HIS A 78 -17.45 16.84 -38.52
CA HIS A 78 -17.27 15.40 -38.48
C HIS A 78 -15.80 14.99 -38.49
N PHE A 79 -15.48 14.01 -37.65
CA PHE A 79 -14.15 13.42 -37.57
C PHE A 79 -14.23 11.90 -37.53
N GLU A 80 -13.13 11.26 -37.88
CA GLU A 80 -12.95 9.82 -37.72
C GLU A 80 -11.73 9.55 -36.84
N VAL A 81 -11.78 8.44 -36.10
CA VAL A 81 -10.64 7.96 -35.32
C VAL A 81 -9.95 6.87 -36.13
N LEU A 82 -8.64 7.00 -36.31
CA LEU A 82 -7.76 6.12 -37.05
C LEU A 82 -6.90 5.32 -36.06
N ASP A 83 -6.72 4.04 -36.34
CA ASP A 83 -5.81 3.16 -35.62
C ASP A 83 -4.33 3.34 -36.03
N ASN A 84 -3.44 2.50 -35.50
CA ASN A 84 -2.01 2.55 -35.80
C ASN A 84 -1.64 2.14 -37.23
N THR A 85 -2.58 1.52 -37.96
CA THR A 85 -2.44 1.17 -39.37
C THR A 85 -3.00 2.24 -40.30
N GLY A 86 -3.62 3.29 -39.74
CA GLY A 86 -4.26 4.36 -40.48
C GLY A 86 -5.65 4.00 -41.00
N ASN A 87 -6.25 2.91 -40.50
CA ASN A 87 -7.61 2.53 -40.80
C ASN A 87 -8.58 3.18 -39.82
N ALA A 88 -9.75 3.60 -40.31
CA ALA A 88 -10.76 4.21 -39.45
C ALA A 88 -11.42 3.14 -38.57
N ILE A 89 -11.44 3.39 -37.25
CA ILE A 89 -12.08 2.53 -36.27
C ILE A 89 -13.59 2.69 -36.43
N ALA A 90 -14.23 1.59 -36.76
CA ALA A 90 -15.67 1.56 -36.96
C ALA A 90 -16.38 1.25 -35.64
N PHE A 91 -17.42 2.03 -35.33
CA PHE A 91 -18.26 1.83 -34.16
C PHE A 91 -19.69 1.52 -34.57
N LYS A 92 -20.40 0.80 -33.71
CA LYS A 92 -21.83 0.52 -33.94
C LYS A 92 -22.65 1.74 -33.55
N ARG A 93 -23.27 2.39 -34.53
CA ARG A 93 -24.30 3.39 -34.21
C ARG A 93 -25.58 2.65 -33.85
N THR A 94 -25.90 2.60 -32.57
CA THR A 94 -27.23 2.22 -32.12
C THR A 94 -28.20 3.25 -32.70
N ALA A 95 -29.27 2.80 -33.36
CA ALA A 95 -30.41 3.69 -33.55
C ALA A 95 -30.84 4.17 -32.15
N VAL A 96 -31.47 5.33 -32.05
CA VAL A 96 -32.14 5.69 -30.79
C VAL A 96 -33.46 4.90 -30.72
N PRO A 97 -33.50 3.73 -30.04
CA PRO A 97 -34.70 3.38 -29.29
C PRO A 97 -34.40 2.68 -27.94
N ASP A 98 -33.45 3.19 -27.14
CA ASP A 98 -33.25 2.72 -25.75
C ASP A 98 -33.52 3.81 -24.68
N ASP A 99 -34.06 4.97 -25.07
CA ASP A 99 -34.65 5.91 -24.12
C ASP A 99 -36.10 5.45 -23.82
N PRO A 100 -36.46 5.17 -22.55
CA PRO A 100 -37.83 4.77 -22.18
C PRO A 100 -38.91 5.81 -22.51
N HIS A 101 -38.56 7.03 -22.95
CA HIS A 101 -39.49 8.08 -23.36
C HIS A 101 -39.72 8.15 -24.87
N ILE A 102 -38.95 7.44 -25.70
CA ILE A 102 -39.08 7.46 -27.17
C ILE A 102 -39.85 6.21 -27.62
N LYS A 103 -41.02 6.41 -28.23
CA LYS A 103 -41.88 5.32 -28.70
C LYS A 103 -41.52 4.94 -30.14
N ALA A 104 -41.35 3.66 -30.43
CA ALA A 104 -41.26 3.14 -31.79
C ALA A 104 -42.67 2.87 -32.37
N ASP A 105 -42.87 3.06 -33.68
CA ASP A 105 -44.06 2.60 -34.40
C ASP A 105 -44.05 1.07 -34.63
N ALA A 106 -45.09 0.54 -35.27
CA ALA A 106 -45.25 -0.90 -35.52
C ALA A 106 -44.17 -1.48 -36.45
N GLU A 107 -43.44 -0.62 -37.15
CA GLU A 107 -42.33 -0.93 -38.04
C GLU A 107 -40.94 -0.71 -37.38
N GLY A 108 -40.90 -0.32 -36.10
CA GLY A 108 -39.68 -0.14 -35.31
C GLY A 108 -38.98 1.21 -35.48
N LYS A 109 -39.65 2.21 -36.06
CA LYS A 109 -39.11 3.56 -36.30
C LYS A 109 -39.52 4.51 -35.17
N PRO A 110 -38.60 5.35 -34.63
CA PRO A 110 -38.93 6.25 -33.53
C PRO A 110 -39.94 7.33 -33.95
N VAL A 111 -40.99 7.51 -33.17
CA VAL A 111 -42.10 8.46 -33.39
C VAL A 111 -41.91 9.67 -32.47
N GLY A 112 -41.88 10.87 -33.05
CA GLY A 112 -41.80 12.13 -32.31
C GLY A 112 -40.41 12.76 -32.19
N VAL A 113 -39.38 12.16 -32.80
CA VAL A 113 -38.06 12.78 -32.99
C VAL A 113 -38.07 13.67 -34.23
N PRO A 114 -37.51 14.90 -34.18
CA PRO A 114 -37.27 15.73 -35.36
C PRO A 114 -36.56 14.94 -36.46
N ALA A 115 -36.87 15.18 -37.73
CA ALA A 115 -36.35 14.42 -38.87
C ALA A 115 -34.80 14.42 -38.98
N GLU A 116 -34.11 15.35 -38.30
CA GLU A 116 -32.65 15.35 -38.16
C GLU A 116 -32.12 14.21 -37.26
N GLU A 117 -32.84 13.81 -36.21
CA GLU A 117 -32.44 12.71 -35.31
C GLU A 117 -32.86 11.32 -35.83
N ALA A 118 -33.88 11.26 -36.71
CA ALA A 118 -34.30 10.03 -37.39
C ALA A 118 -33.49 9.71 -38.66
N ALA A 119 -32.52 10.55 -39.05
CA ALA A 119 -31.76 10.44 -40.28
C ALA A 119 -30.64 9.37 -40.22
N ASN A 120 -30.42 8.77 -39.06
CA ASN A 120 -29.24 7.98 -38.78
C ASN A 120 -29.61 6.49 -38.51
N PRO A 121 -29.86 5.67 -39.56
CA PRO A 121 -30.21 4.25 -39.40
C PRO A 121 -29.12 3.47 -38.63
N PRO A 122 -29.49 2.36 -37.96
CA PRO A 122 -28.52 1.52 -37.27
C PRO A 122 -27.52 0.95 -38.28
N GLY A 123 -26.23 1.11 -38.01
CA GLY A 123 -25.17 0.75 -38.95
C GLY A 123 -23.77 0.93 -38.35
N VAL A 124 -22.78 0.40 -39.05
CA VAL A 124 -21.36 0.61 -38.73
C VAL A 124 -20.95 1.97 -39.29
N SER A 125 -20.57 2.91 -38.42
CA SER A 125 -20.07 4.24 -38.80
C SER A 125 -18.60 4.38 -38.39
N THR A 126 -17.84 5.14 -39.17
CA THR A 126 -16.49 5.59 -38.79
C THR A 126 -16.46 7.08 -38.45
N LEU A 127 -17.58 7.77 -38.67
CA LEU A 127 -17.69 9.22 -38.58
C LEU A 127 -18.44 9.64 -37.32
N LEU A 128 -17.79 10.44 -36.49
CA LEU A 128 -18.30 11.02 -35.24
C LEU A 128 -18.65 12.50 -35.44
N GLU A 129 -19.64 12.98 -34.71
CA GLU A 129 -20.08 14.37 -34.73
C GLU A 129 -19.25 15.26 -33.78
N TYR A 130 -18.96 16.48 -34.23
CA TYR A 130 -18.21 17.50 -33.50
C TYR A 130 -19.06 18.74 -33.20
N ASP A 131 -19.18 19.10 -31.92
CA ASP A 131 -19.80 20.35 -31.49
C ASP A 131 -18.76 21.46 -31.40
N ARG A 132 -18.77 22.39 -32.36
CA ARG A 132 -17.85 23.54 -32.41
C ARG A 132 -17.98 24.50 -31.22
N LYS A 133 -19.12 24.56 -30.53
CA LYS A 133 -19.35 25.52 -29.44
C LYS A 133 -18.90 24.97 -28.09
N LYS A 134 -19.10 23.68 -27.86
CA LYS A 134 -18.73 23.03 -26.58
C LYS A 134 -17.45 22.22 -26.67
N GLY A 135 -16.99 21.88 -27.87
CA GLY A 135 -16.01 20.82 -28.07
C GLY A 135 -16.60 19.44 -27.78
N THR A 136 -15.93 18.41 -28.27
CA THR A 136 -16.39 17.02 -28.17
C THR A 136 -15.35 16.16 -27.47
N GLU A 137 -15.80 15.30 -26.57
CA GLU A 137 -14.99 14.19 -26.05
C GLU A 137 -14.94 13.08 -27.09
N VAL A 138 -13.74 12.64 -27.45
CA VAL A 138 -13.50 11.67 -28.53
C VAL A 138 -13.82 10.25 -28.06
N PHE A 139 -13.55 9.97 -26.79
CA PHE A 139 -13.74 8.66 -26.17
C PHE A 139 -14.53 8.83 -24.85
N PRO A 140 -15.40 7.86 -24.50
CA PRO A 140 -15.68 6.60 -25.21
C PRO A 140 -16.42 6.83 -26.54
N LEU A 141 -16.29 5.87 -27.46
CA LEU A 141 -17.02 5.91 -28.74
C LEU A 141 -18.54 5.76 -28.48
N PRO A 142 -19.41 6.18 -29.41
CA PRO A 142 -20.86 6.12 -29.24
C PRO A 142 -21.42 4.72 -28.96
N ASP A 143 -20.69 3.65 -29.30
CA ASP A 143 -21.06 2.26 -29.01
C ASP A 143 -20.64 1.77 -27.62
N GLY A 144 -20.07 2.67 -26.79
CA GLY A 144 -19.55 2.37 -25.47
C GLY A 144 -18.13 1.83 -25.46
N THR A 145 -17.46 1.74 -26.61
CA THR A 145 -16.05 1.31 -26.67
C THR A 145 -15.17 2.34 -25.98
N ASP A 146 -14.54 1.93 -24.87
CA ASP A 146 -13.62 2.73 -24.08
C ASP A 146 -12.20 2.16 -24.19
N PHE A 147 -11.25 3.02 -24.55
CA PHE A 147 -9.84 2.69 -24.66
C PHE A 147 -9.05 3.00 -23.37
N GLY A 148 -9.75 3.38 -22.29
CA GLY A 148 -9.17 3.62 -20.96
C GLY A 148 -8.60 5.03 -20.78
N PHE A 149 -8.89 5.93 -21.72
CA PHE A 149 -8.47 7.33 -21.65
C PHE A 149 -9.49 8.26 -22.30
N ARG A 150 -9.49 9.53 -21.87
CA ARG A 150 -10.34 10.58 -22.40
C ARG A 150 -9.51 11.69 -23.03
N VAL A 151 -9.99 12.18 -24.16
CA VAL A 151 -9.42 13.31 -24.89
C VAL A 151 -10.56 14.17 -25.39
N ARG A 152 -10.39 15.48 -25.30
CA ARG A 152 -11.36 16.46 -25.78
C ARG A 152 -10.75 17.31 -26.88
N ILE A 153 -11.52 17.58 -27.92
CA ILE A 153 -11.16 18.56 -28.95
C ILE A 153 -12.04 19.79 -28.77
N THR A 154 -11.44 20.97 -28.88
CA THR A 154 -12.12 22.28 -28.80
C THR A 154 -11.62 23.19 -29.92
N GLY A 155 -12.38 24.24 -30.26
CA GLY A 155 -12.02 25.21 -31.30
C GLY A 155 -12.62 24.89 -32.67
N GLU A 156 -12.04 25.44 -33.73
CA GLU A 156 -12.59 25.36 -35.08
C GLU A 156 -11.71 24.51 -36.02
N PRO A 157 -12.03 23.22 -36.21
CA PRO A 157 -11.30 22.36 -37.12
C PRO A 157 -11.71 22.64 -38.57
N LYS A 158 -10.81 22.37 -39.50
CA LYS A 158 -11.07 22.34 -40.94
C LYS A 158 -10.92 20.92 -41.49
N ALA A 159 -11.53 20.68 -42.64
CA ALA A 159 -11.38 19.43 -43.38
C ALA A 159 -9.89 19.12 -43.62
N GLY A 160 -9.46 17.93 -43.18
CA GLY A 160 -8.10 17.44 -43.25
C GLY A 160 -7.25 17.70 -42.00
N ASP A 161 -7.75 18.44 -41.00
CA ASP A 161 -7.03 18.62 -39.74
C ASP A 161 -6.88 17.28 -39.02
N THR A 162 -5.67 16.98 -38.53
CA THR A 162 -5.33 15.74 -37.87
C THR A 162 -4.73 16.00 -36.49
N PHE A 163 -5.17 15.22 -35.50
CA PHE A 163 -4.62 15.22 -34.15
C PHE A 163 -4.14 13.81 -33.82
N ARG A 164 -2.99 13.68 -33.16
CA ARG A 164 -2.38 12.39 -32.85
C ARG A 164 -2.36 12.18 -31.34
N ILE A 165 -2.50 10.93 -30.96
CA ILE A 165 -2.41 10.45 -29.58
C ILE A 165 -1.35 9.36 -29.59
N ASP A 166 -0.19 9.69 -29.06
CA ASP A 166 1.01 8.84 -29.07
C ASP A 166 1.37 8.42 -27.64
N PHE A 167 2.15 7.36 -27.51
CA PHE A 167 2.76 7.05 -26.22
C PHE A 167 3.78 8.12 -25.84
N ASN A 168 3.74 8.57 -24.59
CA ASN A 168 4.76 9.45 -24.04
C ASN A 168 6.06 8.65 -23.83
N THR A 169 6.87 8.52 -24.88
CA THR A 169 8.12 7.73 -24.90
C THR A 169 9.36 8.55 -24.52
N ASP A 170 9.27 9.89 -24.58
CA ASP A 170 10.38 10.82 -24.29
C ASP A 170 10.52 11.16 -22.79
N GLY A 171 9.74 10.53 -21.91
CA GLY A 171 9.95 10.54 -20.46
C GLY A 171 9.61 11.85 -19.73
N ILE A 172 9.11 12.88 -20.40
CA ILE A 172 8.62 14.09 -19.73
C ILE A 172 7.24 13.76 -19.14
N GLY A 173 7.21 13.42 -17.86
CA GLY A 173 5.95 13.21 -17.15
C GLY A 173 5.29 11.87 -17.46
N ASP A 174 6.01 10.76 -17.43
CA ASP A 174 5.44 9.42 -17.60
C ASP A 174 5.26 8.71 -16.24
N ASN A 175 4.00 8.51 -15.81
CA ASN A 175 3.67 7.86 -14.55
C ASN A 175 3.81 6.32 -14.57
N ARG A 176 4.17 5.70 -15.70
CA ARG A 176 4.32 4.22 -15.80
C ARG A 176 5.36 3.67 -14.83
N ASN A 177 6.44 4.42 -14.56
CA ASN A 177 7.45 4.01 -13.59
C ASN A 177 6.92 4.05 -12.15
N ALA A 178 6.10 5.06 -11.80
CA ALA A 178 5.50 5.12 -10.47
C ALA A 178 4.41 4.05 -10.30
N VAL A 179 3.66 3.72 -11.36
CA VAL A 179 2.73 2.58 -11.36
C VAL A 179 3.50 1.25 -11.23
N ALA A 180 4.61 1.08 -11.95
CA ALA A 180 5.47 -0.09 -11.82
C ALA A 180 6.07 -0.21 -10.41
N LEU A 181 6.46 0.91 -9.80
CA LEU A 181 6.93 0.96 -8.42
C LEU A 181 5.82 0.65 -7.41
N ALA A 182 4.59 1.11 -7.65
CA ALA A 182 3.43 0.75 -6.84
C ALA A 182 3.13 -0.75 -6.94
N LYS A 183 3.18 -1.31 -8.15
CA LYS A 183 2.99 -2.75 -8.42
C LYS A 183 4.10 -3.61 -7.82
N LEU A 184 5.28 -3.05 -7.54
CA LEU A 184 6.38 -3.78 -6.92
C LEU A 184 5.99 -4.38 -5.55
N LYS A 185 5.07 -3.74 -4.82
CA LYS A 185 4.53 -4.24 -3.55
C LYS A 185 3.90 -5.63 -3.69
N ASP A 186 3.24 -5.90 -4.83
CA ASP A 186 2.46 -7.10 -5.08
C ASP A 186 3.25 -8.15 -5.89
N LEU A 187 4.41 -7.77 -6.42
CA LEU A 187 5.27 -8.69 -7.16
C LEU A 187 6.13 -9.53 -6.22
N PRO A 188 6.25 -10.86 -6.45
CA PRO A 188 7.09 -11.73 -5.65
C PRO A 188 8.56 -11.54 -6.04
N VAL A 189 9.20 -10.46 -5.57
CA VAL A 189 10.61 -10.14 -5.85
C VAL A 189 11.56 -10.55 -4.72
N LEU A 190 11.02 -10.90 -3.55
CA LEU A 190 11.79 -11.34 -2.40
C LEU A 190 11.89 -12.87 -2.36
N ALA A 191 12.81 -13.37 -1.53
CA ALA A 191 13.03 -14.80 -1.32
C ALA A 191 13.21 -15.59 -2.64
N ASN A 192 14.05 -15.07 -3.54
CA ASN A 192 14.35 -15.70 -4.82
C ASN A 192 13.12 -15.89 -5.73
N GLY A 193 12.17 -14.95 -5.66
CA GLY A 193 11.02 -14.89 -6.55
C GLY A 193 9.73 -15.50 -5.99
N THR A 194 9.70 -15.87 -4.71
CA THR A 194 8.56 -16.62 -4.11
C THR A 194 7.69 -15.78 -3.19
N THR A 195 8.09 -14.56 -2.85
CA THR A 195 7.44 -13.79 -1.78
C THR A 195 7.37 -12.32 -2.14
N ASP A 196 6.19 -11.74 -2.00
CA ASP A 196 5.98 -10.30 -2.18
C ASP A 196 6.33 -9.52 -0.89
N TYR A 197 6.33 -8.19 -0.95
CA TYR A 197 6.70 -7.35 0.21
C TYR A 197 5.72 -7.50 1.38
N THR A 198 4.43 -7.70 1.11
CA THR A 198 3.41 -7.83 2.15
C THR A 198 3.56 -9.14 2.92
N GLN A 199 3.83 -10.23 2.20
CA GLN A 199 4.08 -11.53 2.79
C GLN A 199 5.38 -11.55 3.59
N ALA A 200 6.47 -10.98 3.05
CA ALA A 200 7.75 -10.90 3.75
C ALA A 200 7.62 -10.08 5.05
N TYR A 201 6.86 -8.98 5.01
CA TYR A 201 6.56 -8.18 6.20
C TYR A 201 5.74 -8.98 7.23
N SER A 202 4.67 -9.67 6.81
CA SER A 202 3.86 -10.50 7.70
C SER A 202 4.67 -11.63 8.34
N GLN A 203 5.58 -12.26 7.58
CA GLN A 203 6.50 -13.28 8.12
C GLN A 203 7.47 -12.70 9.14
N LEU A 204 7.99 -11.49 8.90
CA LEU A 204 8.87 -10.80 9.84
C LEU A 204 8.14 -10.48 11.15
N VAL A 205 6.95 -9.89 11.07
CA VAL A 205 6.12 -9.55 12.24
C VAL A 205 5.75 -10.83 13.00
N SER A 206 5.34 -11.89 12.30
CA SER A 206 5.06 -13.19 12.90
C SER A 206 6.27 -13.75 13.63
N ARG A 207 7.46 -13.73 13.01
CA ARG A 207 8.70 -14.20 13.63
C ARG A 207 9.06 -13.42 14.89
N VAL A 208 8.94 -12.08 14.85
CA VAL A 208 9.18 -11.23 16.02
C VAL A 208 8.17 -11.54 17.11
N GLY A 209 6.88 -11.64 16.79
CA GLY A 209 5.82 -11.97 17.75
C GLY A 209 6.04 -13.32 18.43
N SER A 210 6.31 -14.37 17.64
CA SER A 210 6.61 -15.70 18.18
C SER A 210 7.89 -15.71 19.02
N LYS A 211 8.95 -15.00 18.59
CA LYS A 211 10.21 -14.95 19.35
C LYS A 211 10.06 -14.18 20.66
N THR A 212 9.30 -13.09 20.67
CA THR A 212 8.98 -12.34 21.88
C THR A 212 8.21 -13.21 22.86
N HIS A 213 7.18 -13.92 22.40
CA HIS A 213 6.40 -14.80 23.27
C HIS A 213 7.23 -15.95 23.85
N GLU A 214 8.12 -16.54 23.06
CA GLU A 214 9.08 -17.55 23.53
C GLU A 214 9.99 -16.98 24.65
N LEU A 215 10.50 -15.76 24.46
CA LEU A 215 11.36 -15.09 25.46
C LEU A 215 10.60 -14.72 26.73
N GLU A 216 9.33 -14.31 26.63
CA GLU A 216 8.47 -14.05 27.80
C GLU A 216 8.25 -15.31 28.64
N ILE A 217 7.94 -16.44 27.98
CA ILE A 217 7.79 -17.74 28.66
C ILE A 217 9.10 -18.12 29.36
N ASN A 218 10.23 -17.98 28.67
CA ASN A 218 11.54 -18.27 29.23
C ASN A 218 11.89 -17.36 30.41
N SER A 219 11.58 -16.06 30.32
CA SER A 219 11.78 -15.10 31.41
C SER A 219 10.95 -15.50 32.63
N ALA A 220 9.66 -15.79 32.43
CA ALA A 220 8.77 -16.20 33.52
C ALA A 220 9.22 -17.52 34.17
N ALA A 221 9.76 -18.46 33.38
CA ALA A 221 10.34 -19.69 33.91
C ALA A 221 11.61 -19.42 34.73
N GLN A 222 12.50 -18.54 34.25
CA GLN A 222 13.72 -18.15 34.97
C GLN A 222 13.41 -17.39 36.27
N ASP A 223 12.40 -16.51 36.26
CA ASP A 223 11.95 -15.81 37.47
C ASP A 223 11.46 -16.79 38.54
N LYS A 224 10.71 -17.82 38.14
CA LYS A 224 10.29 -18.91 39.05
C LYS A 224 11.49 -19.68 39.59
N LEU A 225 12.45 -20.04 38.75
CA LEU A 225 13.68 -20.73 39.18
C LEU A 225 14.50 -19.88 40.14
N LEU A 226 14.61 -18.57 39.89
CA LEU A 226 15.29 -17.62 40.76
C LEU A 226 14.61 -17.53 42.13
N SER A 227 13.27 -17.42 42.16
CA SER A 227 12.50 -17.42 43.41
C SER A 227 12.72 -18.70 44.20
N GLN A 228 12.64 -19.87 43.56
CA GLN A 228 12.92 -21.15 44.20
C GLN A 228 14.36 -21.25 44.73
N ALA A 229 15.34 -20.73 44.00
CA ALA A 229 16.73 -20.70 44.44
C ALA A 229 16.92 -19.78 45.67
N LYS A 230 16.24 -18.63 45.69
CA LYS A 230 16.24 -17.71 46.83
C LYS A 230 15.59 -18.34 48.06
N GLU A 231 14.41 -18.96 47.90
CA GLU A 231 13.73 -19.69 48.97
C GLU A 231 14.60 -20.81 49.54
N ARG A 232 15.26 -21.61 48.68
CA ARG A 232 16.19 -22.65 49.13
C ARG A 232 17.40 -22.09 49.89
N ARG A 233 17.94 -20.97 49.43
CA ARG A 233 19.02 -20.27 50.13
C ARG A 233 18.56 -19.78 51.50
N GLU A 234 17.36 -19.22 51.59
CA GLU A 234 16.76 -18.74 52.85
C GLU A 234 16.41 -19.89 53.79
N MET A 235 16.05 -21.08 53.31
CA MET A 235 15.86 -22.25 54.17
C MET A 235 17.16 -22.73 54.83
N VAL A 236 18.31 -22.60 54.16
CA VAL A 236 19.61 -23.10 54.66
C VAL A 236 20.38 -22.02 55.43
N SER A 237 20.32 -20.77 54.96
CA SER A 237 21.08 -19.64 55.52
C SER A 237 20.21 -18.56 56.15
N GLY A 238 18.90 -18.77 56.20
CA GLY A 238 17.98 -17.89 56.92
C GLY A 238 18.11 -18.09 58.41
N VAL A 239 18.12 -16.99 59.13
CA VAL A 239 18.12 -16.97 60.60
C VAL A 239 16.66 -16.93 61.04
N ASN A 240 16.23 -17.89 61.86
CA ASN A 240 14.90 -17.86 62.45
C ASN A 240 14.93 -16.96 63.69
N LEU A 241 14.37 -15.75 63.57
CA LEU A 241 14.38 -14.75 64.64
C LEU A 241 13.69 -15.22 65.91
N ASP A 242 12.69 -16.11 65.82
CA ASP A 242 12.00 -16.66 66.98
C ASP A 242 12.88 -17.69 67.72
N GLU A 243 13.64 -18.49 66.97
CA GLU A 243 14.59 -19.45 67.54
C GLU A 243 15.81 -18.73 68.15
N GLU A 244 16.33 -17.71 67.48
CA GLU A 244 17.38 -16.84 68.03
C GLU A 244 16.90 -16.08 69.28
N ALA A 245 15.66 -15.60 69.30
CA ALA A 245 15.07 -14.93 70.47
C ALA A 245 14.88 -15.91 71.65
N ALA A 246 14.42 -17.14 71.39
CA ALA A 246 14.32 -18.18 72.40
C ALA A 246 15.70 -18.58 72.96
N ASN A 247 16.70 -18.71 72.08
CA ASN A 247 18.09 -18.96 72.47
C ASN A 247 18.66 -17.79 73.27
N MET A 248 18.39 -16.55 72.88
CA MET A 248 18.79 -15.36 73.63
C MET A 248 18.18 -15.34 75.04
N LEU A 249 16.87 -15.57 75.17
CA LEU A 249 16.21 -15.66 76.47
C LEU A 249 16.78 -16.80 77.31
N ARG A 250 17.06 -17.95 76.69
CA ARG A 250 17.72 -19.07 77.36
C ARG A 250 19.12 -18.69 77.86
N TYR A 251 19.94 -18.02 77.05
CA TYR A 251 21.27 -17.57 77.46
C TYR A 251 21.21 -16.50 78.55
N GLN A 252 20.23 -15.59 78.50
CA GLN A 252 19.99 -14.62 79.56
C GLN A 252 19.62 -15.30 80.88
N ASN A 253 18.71 -16.28 80.85
CA ASN A 253 18.33 -17.06 82.03
C ASN A 253 19.51 -17.88 82.58
N LEU A 254 20.30 -18.53 81.72
CA LEU A 254 21.51 -19.26 82.12
C LEU A 254 22.56 -18.32 82.73
N TYR A 255 22.72 -17.12 82.19
CA TYR A 255 23.63 -16.12 82.74
C TYR A 255 23.19 -15.66 84.14
N GLN A 256 21.90 -15.36 84.32
CA GLN A 256 21.34 -15.01 85.64
C GLN A 256 21.48 -16.16 86.65
N ALA A 257 21.18 -17.39 86.23
CA ALA A 257 21.34 -18.58 87.08
C ALA A 257 22.81 -18.78 87.49
N ASN A 258 23.75 -18.66 86.55
CA ASN A 258 25.18 -18.75 86.84
C ASN A 258 25.64 -17.62 87.78
N ALA A 259 25.16 -16.39 87.58
CA ALA A 259 25.45 -15.28 88.49
C ALA A 259 24.94 -15.56 89.91
N GLN A 260 23.76 -16.18 90.05
CA GLN A 260 23.20 -16.60 91.34
C GLN A 260 24.04 -17.71 92.00
N VAL A 261 24.53 -18.68 91.22
CA VAL A 261 25.43 -19.75 91.69
C VAL A 261 26.74 -19.15 92.20
N ILE A 262 27.35 -18.21 91.45
CA ILE A 262 28.57 -17.50 91.86
C ILE A 262 28.32 -16.68 93.13
N ALA A 263 27.20 -15.95 93.21
CA ALA A 263 26.84 -15.19 94.40
C ALA A 263 26.66 -16.09 95.63
N THR A 264 26.07 -17.26 95.45
CA THR A 264 25.91 -18.27 96.53
C THR A 264 27.25 -18.86 96.93
N ALA A 265 28.13 -19.18 95.96
CA ALA A 265 29.47 -19.64 96.22
C ALA A 265 30.31 -18.61 96.98
N ASN A 266 30.24 -17.32 96.59
CA ASN A 266 30.89 -16.22 97.31
C ASN A 266 30.36 -16.09 98.74
N LYS A 267 29.04 -16.19 98.94
CA LYS A 267 28.43 -16.16 100.27
C LYS A 267 28.86 -17.34 101.13
N LEU A 268 28.94 -18.55 100.56
CA LEU A 268 29.46 -19.73 101.26
C LEU A 268 30.94 -19.55 101.61
N MET A 269 31.75 -19.01 100.71
CA MET A 269 33.16 -18.72 100.94
C MET A 269 33.36 -17.70 102.06
N GLU A 270 32.61 -16.60 102.05
CA GLU A 270 32.60 -15.59 103.13
C GLU A 270 32.16 -16.20 104.47
N THR A 271 31.13 -17.04 104.47
CA THR A 271 30.65 -17.72 105.68
C THR A 271 31.72 -18.65 106.26
N LEU A 272 32.37 -19.45 105.40
CA LEU A 272 33.50 -20.30 105.81
C LEU A 272 34.64 -19.44 106.38
N LEU A 273 35.07 -18.38 105.67
CA LEU A 273 36.14 -17.49 106.10
C LEU A 273 35.85 -16.77 107.43
N ASN A 274 34.59 -16.38 107.67
CA ASN A 274 34.18 -15.71 108.90
C ASN A 274 34.00 -16.69 110.08
N SER A 275 33.77 -17.99 109.83
CA SER A 275 33.63 -19.00 110.89
C SER A 275 34.96 -19.50 111.47
N PHE A 276 36.08 -19.27 110.76
CA PHE A 276 37.44 -19.63 111.21
C PHE A 276 38.22 -18.44 111.81
N ARG A 277 37.53 -17.34 112.13
CA ARG A 277 38.05 -16.21 112.91
C ARG A 277 37.42 -16.20 114.29
#